data_AF-A0A9X4CDE4-F1
#
_entry.id   AF-A0A9X4CDE4-F1
#
_cell.length_a   1.000
_cell.length_b   1.000
_cell.length_c   1.000
_cell.angle_alpha   90.00
_cell.angle_beta   90.00
_cell.angle_gamma   90.00
#
_symmetry.space_group_name_H-M   'P 1'
#
loop_
_entity.id
_entity.type
_entity.pdbx_description
1 polymer ?
#
loop_
_entity_poly.entity_id
_entity_poly.type
_entity_poly.pdbx_seq_one_letter_code
_entity_poly.pdbx_strand_id
1 'polypeptide(L)'
;MRRSIFIQSLLLLLVVSAGEDDIVARAAERDPIPTAEWPNPTNTGVRPHVKLTRSGDVVADQAGVTISGLDIEGRVYIKAPNVTLIDSKVTSASFYIVRIEPGVTGTVIKNCEINGGGSGNDGSYGIVGQGTFIANNIYNVENGIGVSGSDTLIQDNYIHDLLASGSPHYDGISIDGGNANIVVRHNTVINRHTQTSAVMIDNYFGPISNIEVDGNLLMGGGYTVYSSAQFNGGSVEGVSFTKNRMGRGRWGYSSIVKNLPVWRENVDSATGRTIGPR
;
A
#
# COMPACT_ATOMS: atom_id res chain seq x y z
N MET A 1 55.10 -35.20 -24.65
CA MET A 1 54.01 -34.40 -25.24
C MET A 1 52.71 -34.75 -24.51
N ARG A 2 52.08 -33.74 -23.90
CA ARG A 2 50.92 -33.90 -22.99
C ARG A 2 49.67 -34.34 -23.75
N ARG A 3 48.94 -35.34 -23.23
CA ARG A 3 47.58 -35.69 -23.66
C ARG A 3 46.58 -34.83 -22.89
N SER A 4 45.75 -34.07 -23.60
CA SER A 4 44.65 -33.30 -23.02
C SER A 4 43.46 -34.22 -22.73
N ILE A 5 42.95 -34.17 -21.49
CA ILE A 5 41.70 -34.80 -21.07
C ILE A 5 40.61 -33.74 -21.21
N PHE A 6 39.62 -33.98 -22.06
CA PHE A 6 38.40 -33.17 -22.14
C PHE A 6 37.41 -33.68 -21.08
N ILE A 7 37.06 -32.84 -20.10
CA ILE A 7 35.97 -33.10 -19.16
C ILE A 7 34.72 -32.41 -19.73
N GLN A 8 33.79 -33.20 -20.25
CA GLN A 8 32.46 -32.73 -20.63
C GLN A 8 31.65 -32.53 -19.33
N SER A 9 31.37 -31.28 -18.99
CA SER A 9 30.49 -30.95 -17.86
C SER A 9 29.04 -31.05 -18.32
N LEU A 10 28.32 -32.04 -17.77
CA LEU A 10 26.89 -32.24 -17.95
C LEU A 10 26.15 -31.22 -17.07
N LEU A 11 25.58 -30.17 -17.68
CA LEU A 11 24.79 -29.16 -16.97
C LEU A 11 23.38 -29.72 -16.73
N LEU A 12 23.14 -30.19 -15.50
CA LEU A 12 21.83 -30.63 -15.04
C LEU A 12 20.96 -29.38 -14.77
N LEU A 13 20.01 -29.09 -15.65
CA LEU A 13 19.06 -28.00 -15.48
C LEU A 13 17.99 -28.44 -14.45
N LEU A 14 18.16 -28.05 -13.18
CA LEU A 14 17.12 -28.18 -12.17
C LEU A 14 16.03 -27.16 -12.47
N VAL A 15 14.87 -27.62 -12.95
CA VAL A 15 13.65 -26.82 -12.92
C VAL A 15 13.08 -26.95 -11.51
N VAL A 16 13.37 -25.98 -10.66
CA VAL A 16 12.71 -25.85 -9.36
C VAL A 16 11.32 -25.26 -9.61
N SER A 17 10.29 -25.98 -9.19
CA SER A 17 8.92 -25.48 -9.14
C SER A 17 8.85 -24.37 -8.09
N ALA A 18 8.53 -23.14 -8.53
CA ALA A 18 8.26 -22.02 -7.64
C ALA A 18 7.04 -22.33 -6.76
N GLY A 19 7.20 -22.20 -5.45
CA GLY A 19 6.11 -22.26 -4.47
C GLY A 19 5.42 -20.91 -4.35
N GLU A 20 4.26 -20.86 -3.69
CA GLU A 20 3.43 -19.67 -3.47
C GLU A 20 4.18 -18.48 -2.80
N ASP A 21 5.36 -18.74 -2.20
CA ASP A 21 6.23 -17.72 -1.58
C ASP A 21 7.02 -16.86 -2.60
N ASP A 22 7.07 -17.23 -3.89
CA ASP A 22 7.92 -16.55 -4.89
C ASP A 22 7.30 -15.28 -5.51
N ILE A 23 6.02 -14.97 -5.26
CA ILE A 23 5.38 -13.75 -5.80
C ILE A 23 5.90 -12.48 -5.09
N VAL A 24 6.39 -12.62 -3.85
CA VAL A 24 6.86 -11.49 -3.03
C VAL A 24 8.35 -11.17 -3.28
N ALA A 25 9.10 -12.05 -3.94
CA ALA A 25 10.57 -12.05 -3.91
C ALA A 25 11.27 -11.14 -4.95
N ARG A 26 10.58 -10.23 -5.66
CA ARG A 26 11.23 -9.32 -6.63
C ARG A 26 11.15 -7.82 -6.34
N ALA A 27 10.79 -7.41 -5.13
CA ALA A 27 10.66 -5.99 -4.76
C ALA A 27 11.64 -5.51 -3.66
N ALA A 28 12.90 -5.98 -3.63
CA ALA A 28 13.84 -5.58 -2.58
C ALA A 28 15.21 -5.10 -3.12
N GLU A 29 15.23 -3.98 -3.86
CA GLU A 29 16.49 -3.24 -4.15
C GLU A 29 16.82 -2.14 -3.11
N ARG A 30 16.19 -2.23 -1.93
CA ARG A 30 16.64 -1.66 -0.64
C ARG A 30 16.14 -2.63 0.44
N ASP A 31 16.96 -2.85 1.46
CA ASP A 31 16.53 -3.53 2.68
C ASP A 31 15.25 -2.88 3.25
N PRO A 32 14.30 -3.66 3.77
CA PRO A 32 13.12 -3.13 4.47
C PRO A 32 13.52 -2.07 5.50
N ILE A 33 12.65 -1.08 5.75
CA ILE A 33 12.89 -0.13 6.84
C ILE A 33 13.04 -0.97 8.14
N PRO A 34 14.12 -0.79 8.92
CA PRO A 34 14.30 -1.57 10.14
C PRO A 34 13.06 -1.44 11.02
N THR A 35 12.52 -2.56 11.51
CA THR A 35 11.25 -2.58 12.27
C THR A 35 11.28 -1.83 13.61
N ALA A 36 12.47 -1.39 14.04
CA ALA A 36 12.64 -0.51 15.19
C ALA A 36 12.33 0.96 14.87
N GLU A 37 12.28 1.35 13.60
CA GLU A 37 11.96 2.69 13.11
C GLU A 37 10.66 2.67 12.31
N TRP A 38 9.77 3.62 12.60
CA TRP A 38 8.53 3.77 11.82
C TRP A 38 8.78 4.50 10.50
N PRO A 39 8.06 4.16 9.41
CA PRO A 39 7.99 4.99 8.22
C PRO A 39 7.63 6.45 8.56
N ASN A 40 8.37 7.39 8.01
CA ASN A 40 8.26 8.83 8.24
C ASN A 40 8.91 9.60 7.06
N PRO A 41 8.89 10.96 7.04
CA PRO A 41 9.41 11.73 5.90
C PRO A 41 10.90 11.54 5.58
N THR A 42 11.70 11.04 6.53
CA THR A 42 13.16 10.90 6.35
C THR A 42 13.58 9.56 5.79
N ASN A 43 12.71 8.54 5.86
CA ASN A 43 13.01 7.18 5.42
C ASN A 43 12.02 6.65 4.35
N THR A 44 11.04 7.45 3.94
CA THR A 44 10.09 7.18 2.83
C THR A 44 10.16 8.26 1.76
N GLY A 45 9.53 8.01 0.62
CA GLY A 45 9.52 8.92 -0.52
C GLY A 45 10.81 8.82 -1.34
N VAL A 46 11.09 9.86 -2.13
CA VAL A 46 12.26 9.88 -3.02
C VAL A 46 13.54 9.78 -2.19
N ARG A 47 14.38 8.81 -2.53
CA ARG A 47 15.66 8.59 -1.84
C ARG A 47 16.58 9.82 -1.97
N PRO A 48 17.42 10.10 -0.95
CA PRO A 48 18.42 11.16 -1.03
C PRO A 48 19.30 11.03 -2.28
N HIS A 49 19.68 12.17 -2.85
CA HIS A 49 20.57 12.29 -4.02
C HIS A 49 20.01 11.81 -5.36
N VAL A 50 18.75 11.36 -5.43
CA VAL A 50 18.08 11.15 -6.73
C VAL A 50 17.94 12.50 -7.43
N LYS A 51 18.46 12.58 -8.66
CA LYS A 51 18.24 13.74 -9.53
C LYS A 51 16.92 13.58 -10.27
N LEU A 52 15.99 14.50 -10.01
CA LEU A 52 14.69 14.49 -10.66
C LEU A 52 14.68 15.30 -11.96
N THR A 53 13.95 14.78 -12.95
CA THR A 53 13.69 15.45 -14.23
C THR A 53 12.21 15.76 -14.32
N ARG A 54 11.86 17.00 -14.65
CA ARG A 54 10.45 17.40 -14.79
C ARG A 54 9.75 16.68 -15.94
N SER A 55 8.50 16.30 -15.70
CA SER A 55 7.58 15.83 -16.73
C SER A 55 6.15 16.26 -16.43
N GLY A 56 5.25 16.10 -17.41
CA GLY A 56 3.80 16.12 -17.18
C GLY A 56 3.25 14.72 -16.96
N ASP A 57 1.98 14.50 -17.31
CA ASP A 57 1.32 13.19 -17.28
C ASP A 57 2.20 12.06 -17.85
N VAL A 58 2.21 10.92 -17.18
CA VAL A 58 2.89 9.69 -17.60
C VAL A 58 1.87 8.60 -17.87
N VAL A 59 1.96 7.96 -19.02
CA VAL A 59 1.17 6.78 -19.37
C VAL A 59 2.14 5.63 -19.61
N ALA A 60 2.05 4.58 -18.78
CA ALA A 60 2.86 3.38 -18.88
C ALA A 60 2.04 2.26 -19.54
N ASP A 61 2.13 2.18 -20.87
CA ASP A 61 1.42 1.20 -21.71
C ASP A 61 2.32 0.09 -22.27
N GLN A 62 3.60 0.10 -21.89
CA GLN A 62 4.57 -0.95 -22.21
C GLN A 62 4.86 -1.81 -20.98
N ALA A 63 4.76 -3.14 -21.13
CA ALA A 63 5.04 -4.07 -20.05
C ALA A 63 6.51 -4.05 -19.63
N GLY A 64 6.77 -4.18 -18.33
CA GLY A 64 8.14 -4.26 -17.79
C GLY A 64 8.91 -2.94 -17.77
N VAL A 65 8.27 -1.80 -18.11
CA VAL A 65 8.97 -0.51 -18.10
C VAL A 65 9.22 -0.03 -16.67
N THR A 66 10.42 0.50 -16.45
CA THR A 66 10.76 1.23 -15.22
C THR A 66 10.72 2.73 -15.50
N ILE A 67 9.90 3.43 -14.74
CA ILE A 67 9.80 4.89 -14.70
C ILE A 67 10.49 5.36 -13.44
N SER A 68 11.56 6.16 -13.58
CA SER A 68 12.35 6.58 -12.44
C SER A 68 12.90 8.00 -12.55
N GLY A 69 13.14 8.63 -11.40
CA GLY A 69 13.79 9.93 -11.32
C GLY A 69 12.99 11.07 -11.95
N LEU A 70 11.65 11.01 -11.89
CA LEU A 70 10.78 12.05 -12.44
C LEU A 70 10.19 12.94 -11.36
N ASP A 71 10.07 14.24 -11.67
CA ASP A 71 9.26 15.23 -10.96
C ASP A 71 8.00 15.46 -11.82
N ILE A 72 6.96 14.68 -11.55
CA ILE A 72 5.76 14.58 -12.38
C ILE A 72 4.73 15.58 -11.87
N GLU A 73 4.51 16.65 -12.65
CA GLU A 73 3.41 17.59 -12.46
C GLU A 73 2.23 17.12 -13.32
N GLY A 74 1.46 16.17 -12.81
CA GLY A 74 0.45 15.44 -13.56
C GLY A 74 0.13 14.08 -12.95
N ARG A 75 -0.59 13.26 -13.73
CA ARG A 75 -1.06 11.92 -13.33
C ARG A 75 -0.13 10.84 -13.86
N VAL A 76 -0.12 9.70 -13.18
CA VAL A 76 0.49 8.46 -13.69
C VAL A 76 -0.60 7.43 -13.94
N TYR A 77 -0.71 6.97 -15.19
CA TYR A 77 -1.60 5.87 -15.58
C TYR A 77 -0.80 4.64 -15.97
N ILE A 78 -0.93 3.56 -15.21
CA ILE A 78 -0.27 2.29 -15.44
C ILE A 78 -1.27 1.34 -16.10
N LYS A 79 -1.03 1.04 -17.39
CA LYS A 79 -1.93 0.27 -18.26
C LYS A 79 -1.35 -1.09 -18.67
N ALA A 80 -0.07 -1.32 -18.43
CA ALA A 80 0.64 -2.55 -18.78
C ALA A 80 1.18 -3.26 -17.53
N PRO A 81 1.35 -4.60 -17.57
CA PRO A 81 1.85 -5.36 -16.42
C PRO A 81 3.33 -5.14 -16.16
N ASN A 82 3.77 -5.48 -14.95
CA ASN A 82 5.17 -5.46 -14.53
C ASN A 82 5.84 -4.06 -14.62
N VAL A 83 5.06 -2.99 -14.51
CA VAL A 83 5.59 -1.63 -14.51
C VAL A 83 6.16 -1.29 -13.14
N THR A 84 7.33 -0.66 -13.12
CA THR A 84 7.91 -0.12 -11.89
C THR A 84 7.92 1.40 -11.94
N LEU A 85 7.30 2.07 -10.98
CA LEU A 85 7.48 3.49 -10.69
C LEU A 85 8.36 3.62 -9.44
N ILE A 86 9.53 4.23 -9.58
CA ILE A 86 10.51 4.31 -8.48
C ILE A 86 11.19 5.67 -8.38
N ASP A 87 11.50 6.12 -7.16
CA ASP A 87 12.26 7.36 -6.90
C ASP A 87 11.73 8.57 -7.67
N SER A 88 10.41 8.74 -7.69
CA SER A 88 9.75 9.81 -8.43
C SER A 88 8.80 10.60 -7.53
N LYS A 89 8.57 11.87 -7.87
CA LYS A 89 7.53 12.71 -7.28
C LYS A 89 6.35 12.77 -8.22
N VAL A 90 5.13 12.72 -7.67
CA VAL A 90 3.89 12.90 -8.42
C VAL A 90 3.02 13.92 -7.69
N THR A 91 2.78 15.06 -8.34
CA THR A 91 1.93 16.13 -7.82
C THR A 91 0.72 16.30 -8.73
N SER A 92 -0.49 16.13 -8.19
CA SER A 92 -1.73 16.30 -8.97
C SER A 92 -2.95 16.52 -8.08
N ALA A 93 -3.84 17.42 -8.48
CA ALA A 93 -5.15 17.62 -7.84
C ALA A 93 -6.26 16.74 -8.47
N SER A 94 -5.89 15.71 -9.23
CA SER A 94 -6.85 14.81 -9.90
C SER A 94 -7.47 13.81 -8.93
N PHE A 95 -8.63 13.27 -9.30
CA PHE A 95 -9.29 12.20 -8.53
C PHE A 95 -8.37 10.97 -8.34
N TYR A 96 -7.61 10.58 -9.36
CA TYR A 96 -6.56 9.56 -9.25
C TYR A 96 -5.20 10.17 -9.60
N ILE A 97 -4.25 10.11 -8.68
CA ILE A 97 -2.90 10.63 -8.88
C ILE A 97 -2.03 9.57 -9.56
N VAL A 98 -1.95 8.38 -8.96
CA VAL A 98 -1.38 7.19 -9.58
C VAL A 98 -2.47 6.13 -9.72
N ARG A 99 -2.88 5.84 -10.95
CA ARG A 99 -3.90 4.83 -11.27
C ARG A 99 -3.27 3.64 -11.96
N ILE A 100 -3.51 2.46 -11.41
CA ILE A 100 -3.25 1.17 -12.04
C ILE A 100 -4.59 0.68 -12.59
N GLU A 101 -4.64 0.38 -13.88
CA GLU A 101 -5.89 -0.06 -14.52
C GLU A 101 -6.35 -1.42 -13.99
N PRO A 102 -7.67 -1.67 -13.91
CA PRO A 102 -8.19 -2.97 -13.50
C PRO A 102 -7.59 -4.11 -14.33
N GLY A 103 -7.15 -5.18 -13.67
CA GLY A 103 -6.54 -6.36 -14.30
C GLY A 103 -5.05 -6.24 -14.60
N VAL A 104 -4.42 -5.06 -14.42
CA VAL A 104 -2.96 -4.92 -14.53
C VAL A 104 -2.28 -5.50 -13.30
N THR A 105 -1.34 -6.44 -13.48
CA THR A 105 -0.62 -7.13 -12.40
C THR A 105 0.88 -6.84 -12.42
N GLY A 106 1.57 -7.13 -11.31
CA GLY A 106 3.02 -7.01 -11.20
C GLY A 106 3.54 -5.58 -11.08
N THR A 107 2.66 -4.59 -10.89
CA THR A 107 3.08 -3.20 -10.68
C THR A 107 3.84 -3.06 -9.37
N VAL A 108 4.95 -2.32 -9.41
CA VAL A 108 5.71 -1.90 -8.23
C VAL A 108 5.75 -0.38 -8.17
N ILE A 109 5.35 0.20 -7.02
CA ILE A 109 5.50 1.64 -6.75
C ILE A 109 6.35 1.78 -5.49
N LYS A 110 7.55 2.33 -5.63
CA LYS A 110 8.54 2.30 -4.55
C LYS A 110 9.27 3.63 -4.37
N ASN A 111 9.50 4.03 -3.12
CA ASN A 111 10.25 5.26 -2.79
C ASN A 111 9.72 6.49 -3.56
N CYS A 112 8.40 6.62 -3.71
CA CYS A 112 7.80 7.74 -4.41
C CYS A 112 7.18 8.74 -3.43
N GLU A 113 7.27 10.02 -3.77
CA GLU A 113 6.52 11.08 -3.09
C GLU A 113 5.25 11.36 -3.89
N ILE A 114 4.08 11.26 -3.25
CA ILE A 114 2.77 11.44 -3.90
C ILE A 114 2.01 12.52 -3.15
N ASN A 115 1.76 13.63 -3.84
CA ASN A 115 1.15 14.83 -3.28
C ASN A 115 -0.13 15.19 -4.03
N GLY A 116 -1.27 15.13 -3.35
CA GLY A 116 -2.56 15.46 -3.94
C GLY A 116 -2.90 16.95 -4.04
N GLY A 117 -1.98 17.83 -3.66
CA GLY A 117 -2.16 19.28 -3.65
C GLY A 117 -3.08 19.82 -2.55
N GLY A 118 -3.92 18.98 -1.95
CA GLY A 118 -4.72 19.28 -0.75
C GLY A 118 -5.89 20.24 -0.96
N SER A 119 -6.03 20.79 -2.17
CA SER A 119 -7.11 21.69 -2.55
C SER A 119 -7.34 21.62 -4.06
N GLY A 120 -8.54 21.99 -4.50
CA GLY A 120 -8.92 21.89 -5.91
C GLY A 120 -9.06 20.44 -6.39
N ASN A 121 -9.17 19.49 -5.46
CA ASN A 121 -9.39 18.07 -5.70
C ASN A 121 -10.73 17.66 -5.08
N ASP A 122 -11.53 16.87 -5.80
CA ASP A 122 -12.71 16.22 -5.22
C ASP A 122 -12.36 14.73 -5.12
N GLY A 123 -12.29 14.13 -3.93
CA GLY A 123 -12.18 12.66 -3.84
C GLY A 123 -10.80 12.05 -4.15
N SER A 124 -9.69 12.78 -4.01
CA SER A 124 -8.39 12.32 -4.53
C SER A 124 -7.82 11.07 -3.84
N TYR A 125 -7.34 10.12 -4.64
CA TYR A 125 -6.54 8.98 -4.18
C TYR A 125 -5.08 9.13 -4.59
N GLY A 126 -4.16 8.86 -3.65
CA GLY A 126 -2.73 8.76 -3.91
C GLY A 126 -2.37 7.67 -4.90
N ILE A 127 -2.65 6.42 -4.52
CA ILE A 127 -2.49 5.23 -5.37
C ILE A 127 -3.81 4.47 -5.42
N VAL A 128 -4.24 4.03 -6.61
CA VAL A 128 -5.38 3.10 -6.75
C VAL A 128 -5.06 1.93 -7.66
N GLY A 129 -5.35 0.72 -7.21
CA GLY A 129 -5.23 -0.54 -7.95
C GLY A 129 -4.59 -1.66 -7.14
N GLN A 130 -3.99 -2.63 -7.83
CA GLN A 130 -3.27 -3.76 -7.24
C GLN A 130 -1.77 -3.70 -7.53
N GLY A 131 -0.95 -4.19 -6.63
CA GLY A 131 0.50 -4.24 -6.82
C GLY A 131 1.31 -4.30 -5.52
N THR A 132 2.58 -3.94 -5.62
CA THR A 132 3.51 -3.83 -4.48
C THR A 132 3.89 -2.37 -4.25
N PHE A 133 3.47 -1.81 -3.12
CA PHE A 133 3.67 -0.41 -2.76
C PHE A 133 4.58 -0.31 -1.55
N ILE A 134 5.82 0.16 -1.75
CA ILE A 134 6.87 0.12 -0.72
C ILE A 134 7.49 1.50 -0.46
N ALA A 135 7.57 1.90 0.81
CA ALA A 135 8.32 3.08 1.24
C ALA A 135 7.90 4.39 0.52
N ASN A 136 6.63 4.52 0.13
CA ASN A 136 6.11 5.73 -0.46
C ASN A 136 5.71 6.74 0.63
N ASN A 137 5.87 8.02 0.33
CA ASN A 137 5.42 9.13 1.16
C ASN A 137 4.19 9.77 0.49
N ILE A 138 3.02 9.65 1.08
CA ILE A 138 1.72 10.00 0.48
C ILE A 138 0.99 11.00 1.37
N TYR A 139 0.66 12.18 0.83
CA TYR A 139 0.04 13.25 1.59
C TYR A 139 -0.80 14.20 0.73
N ASN A 140 -1.58 15.06 1.39
CA ASN A 140 -2.48 16.01 0.74
C ASN A 140 -3.50 15.36 -0.22
N VAL A 141 -3.92 14.15 0.13
CA VAL A 141 -4.94 13.35 -0.58
C VAL A 141 -6.16 13.13 0.31
N GLU A 142 -7.32 12.84 -0.28
CA GLU A 142 -8.45 12.33 0.49
C GLU A 142 -8.14 10.91 1.00
N ASN A 143 -7.73 10.06 0.08
CA ASN A 143 -7.44 8.66 0.34
C ASN A 143 -5.99 8.31 -0.01
N GLY A 144 -5.27 7.65 0.89
CA GLY A 144 -3.87 7.30 0.66
C GLY A 144 -3.71 6.25 -0.43
N ILE A 145 -4.20 5.04 -0.16
CA ILE A 145 -4.15 3.89 -1.08
C ILE A 145 -5.53 3.22 -1.14
N GLY A 146 -6.14 3.17 -2.32
CA GLY A 146 -7.36 2.41 -2.59
C GLY A 146 -7.04 1.10 -3.31
N VAL A 147 -7.33 -0.05 -2.69
CA VAL A 147 -7.03 -1.35 -3.29
C VAL A 147 -8.14 -1.75 -4.26
N SER A 148 -7.74 -2.08 -5.49
CA SER A 148 -8.62 -2.56 -6.55
C SER A 148 -7.94 -3.71 -7.30
N GLY A 149 -8.13 -4.92 -6.78
CA GLY A 149 -7.51 -6.17 -7.20
C GLY A 149 -6.87 -6.91 -6.02
N SER A 150 -6.41 -8.13 -6.27
CA SER A 150 -5.88 -9.06 -5.26
C SER A 150 -4.35 -9.04 -5.20
N ASP A 151 -3.76 -9.87 -4.34
CA ASP A 151 -2.31 -10.14 -4.29
C ASP A 151 -1.49 -8.86 -4.15
N THR A 152 -1.90 -8.01 -3.19
CA THR A 152 -1.36 -6.66 -3.01
C THR A 152 -0.55 -6.55 -1.71
N LEU A 153 0.65 -5.99 -1.81
CA LEU A 153 1.53 -5.70 -0.69
C LEU A 153 1.63 -4.19 -0.49
N ILE A 154 1.30 -3.73 0.71
CA ILE A 154 1.43 -2.34 1.15
C ILE A 154 2.38 -2.36 2.34
N GLN A 155 3.64 -1.98 2.11
CA GLN A 155 4.68 -2.09 3.13
C GLN A 155 5.49 -0.80 3.31
N ASP A 156 5.86 -0.48 4.55
CA ASP A 156 6.79 0.61 4.85
C ASP A 156 6.35 2.01 4.37
N ASN A 157 5.08 2.20 3.98
CA ASN A 157 4.60 3.49 3.47
C ASN A 157 4.31 4.45 4.63
N TYR A 158 4.45 5.74 4.34
CA TYR A 158 4.03 6.83 5.22
C TYR A 158 2.87 7.58 4.58
N ILE A 159 1.68 7.46 5.17
CA ILE A 159 0.45 8.11 4.70
C ILE A 159 0.03 9.11 5.77
N HIS A 160 0.02 10.40 5.45
CA HIS A 160 -0.18 11.46 6.44
C HIS A 160 -0.80 12.72 5.82
N ASP A 161 -1.16 13.68 6.69
CA ASP A 161 -1.71 14.97 6.28
C ASP A 161 -2.79 14.87 5.20
N LEU A 162 -3.70 13.91 5.38
CA LEU A 162 -4.86 13.73 4.50
C LEU A 162 -5.64 15.06 4.42
N LEU A 163 -5.89 15.52 3.20
CA LEU A 163 -6.50 16.81 2.93
C LEU A 163 -7.07 16.82 1.52
N ALA A 164 -8.32 17.28 1.39
CA ALA A 164 -9.01 17.41 0.12
C ALA A 164 -10.14 18.45 0.23
N SER A 165 -10.61 18.98 -0.90
CA SER A 165 -11.79 19.85 -0.94
C SER A 165 -13.10 19.07 -0.84
N GLY A 166 -14.21 19.78 -0.59
CA GLY A 166 -15.56 19.20 -0.59
C GLY A 166 -15.97 18.61 0.76
N SER A 167 -16.62 17.44 0.71
CA SER A 167 -17.05 16.66 1.89
C SER A 167 -16.35 15.29 1.92
N PRO A 168 -15.01 15.28 2.13
CA PRO A 168 -14.19 14.10 1.98
C PRO A 168 -14.47 13.02 3.03
N HIS A 169 -14.27 11.77 2.62
CA HIS A 169 -14.20 10.59 3.49
C HIS A 169 -12.75 10.12 3.55
N TYR A 170 -12.00 10.62 4.54
CA TYR A 170 -10.57 10.35 4.61
C TYR A 170 -10.28 8.91 5.05
N ASP A 171 -9.70 8.11 4.18
CA ASP A 171 -9.15 6.79 4.52
C ASP A 171 -7.66 6.72 4.18
N GLY A 172 -6.85 6.27 5.14
CA GLY A 172 -5.44 6.04 4.87
C GLY A 172 -5.25 4.94 3.81
N ILE A 173 -5.83 3.77 4.08
CA ILE A 173 -5.88 2.63 3.16
C ILE A 173 -7.33 2.12 3.10
N SER A 174 -7.90 1.99 1.91
CA SER A 174 -9.25 1.45 1.71
C SER A 174 -9.23 0.13 0.93
N ILE A 175 -10.00 -0.85 1.42
CA ILE A 175 -10.16 -2.19 0.88
C ILE A 175 -11.66 -2.51 0.90
N ASP A 176 -12.37 -2.03 -0.13
CA ASP A 176 -13.84 -1.89 -0.07
C ASP A 176 -14.60 -2.97 -0.86
N GLY A 177 -13.98 -4.14 -1.06
CA GLY A 177 -14.64 -5.34 -1.61
C GLY A 177 -14.03 -5.87 -2.90
N GLY A 178 -14.25 -7.16 -3.18
CA GLY A 178 -13.85 -7.81 -4.44
C GLY A 178 -12.38 -8.18 -4.54
N ASN A 179 -11.67 -8.21 -3.40
CA ASN A 179 -10.22 -8.40 -3.33
C ASN A 179 -9.86 -9.55 -2.37
N ALA A 180 -8.72 -10.19 -2.61
CA ALA A 180 -8.16 -11.19 -1.70
C ALA A 180 -6.63 -11.07 -1.59
N ASN A 181 -6.05 -11.69 -0.57
CA ASN A 181 -4.60 -11.80 -0.37
C ASN A 181 -3.91 -10.41 -0.31
N ILE A 182 -4.28 -9.61 0.70
CA ILE A 182 -3.72 -8.28 0.88
C ILE A 182 -2.93 -8.24 2.18
N VAL A 183 -1.70 -7.74 2.09
CA VAL A 183 -0.81 -7.55 3.23
C VAL A 183 -0.54 -6.05 3.42
N VAL A 184 -0.94 -5.52 4.57
CA VAL A 184 -0.67 -4.18 5.06
C VAL A 184 0.31 -4.31 6.22
N ARG A 185 1.60 -4.07 5.96
CA ARG A 185 2.67 -4.37 6.92
C ARG A 185 3.58 -3.18 7.19
N HIS A 186 3.84 -2.91 8.47
CA HIS A 186 4.86 -1.93 8.89
C HIS A 186 4.72 -0.55 8.24
N ASN A 187 3.48 -0.09 8.00
CA ASN A 187 3.21 1.26 7.52
C ASN A 187 3.01 2.23 8.69
N THR A 188 3.21 3.51 8.45
CA THR A 188 2.71 4.58 9.31
C THR A 188 1.55 5.28 8.60
N VAL A 189 0.36 5.24 9.20
CA VAL A 189 -0.85 5.82 8.63
C VAL A 189 -1.52 6.75 9.64
N ILE A 190 -1.61 8.03 9.31
CA ILE A 190 -2.11 9.08 10.20
C ILE A 190 -3.31 9.77 9.59
N ASN A 191 -4.49 9.46 10.11
CA ASN A 191 -5.72 10.19 9.82
C ASN A 191 -6.09 11.07 11.03
N ARG A 192 -5.69 12.35 10.99
CA ARG A 192 -6.00 13.32 12.06
C ARG A 192 -7.45 13.79 12.10
N HIS A 193 -8.27 13.39 11.13
CA HIS A 193 -9.68 13.77 11.08
C HIS A 193 -10.52 12.84 11.93
N THR A 194 -11.77 13.24 12.18
CA THR A 194 -12.73 12.44 12.95
C THR A 194 -13.48 11.40 12.11
N GLN A 195 -13.06 11.24 10.85
CA GLN A 195 -13.60 10.35 9.82
C GLN A 195 -12.45 10.01 8.86
N THR A 196 -12.46 8.90 8.15
CA THR A 196 -13.19 7.67 8.44
C THR A 196 -12.25 6.72 9.18
N SER A 197 -11.10 6.36 8.60
CA SER A 197 -10.17 5.39 9.18
C SER A 197 -8.69 5.61 8.84
N ALA A 198 -7.80 4.87 9.51
CA ALA A 198 -6.46 4.61 9.01
C ALA A 198 -6.47 3.40 8.05
N VAL A 199 -7.21 2.34 8.38
CA VAL A 199 -7.44 1.19 7.48
C VAL A 199 -8.93 0.82 7.48
N MET A 200 -9.54 0.83 6.29
CA MET A 200 -10.91 0.37 6.03
C MET A 200 -10.87 -0.99 5.34
N ILE A 201 -11.68 -1.93 5.83
CA ILE A 201 -11.93 -3.22 5.17
C ILE A 201 -13.44 -3.45 5.19
N ASP A 202 -14.06 -3.53 4.03
CA ASP A 202 -15.48 -3.87 3.92
C ASP A 202 -15.85 -4.58 2.62
N ASN A 203 -17.06 -5.16 2.59
CA ASN A 203 -17.56 -5.92 1.45
C ASN A 203 -18.46 -5.11 0.50
N TYR A 204 -18.26 -3.79 0.35
CA TYR A 204 -19.17 -2.97 -0.45
C TYR A 204 -19.22 -3.40 -1.92
N PHE A 205 -18.06 -3.63 -2.54
CA PHE A 205 -17.90 -3.99 -3.96
C PHE A 205 -17.75 -5.49 -4.23
N GLY A 206 -17.83 -6.34 -3.21
CA GLY A 206 -17.68 -7.79 -3.37
C GLY A 206 -17.16 -8.47 -2.11
N PRO A 207 -17.02 -9.81 -2.13
CA PRO A 207 -16.44 -10.53 -0.99
C PRO A 207 -14.97 -10.16 -0.79
N ILE A 208 -14.49 -10.29 0.44
CA ILE A 208 -13.08 -10.13 0.81
C ILE A 208 -12.59 -11.36 1.53
N SER A 209 -11.36 -11.78 1.23
CA SER A 209 -10.68 -12.83 1.99
C SER A 209 -9.19 -12.57 2.19
N ASN A 210 -8.63 -13.14 3.26
CA ASN A 210 -7.19 -13.20 3.50
C ASN A 210 -6.51 -11.82 3.53
N ILE A 211 -6.81 -11.04 4.57
CA ILE A 211 -6.25 -9.70 4.78
C ILE A 211 -5.41 -9.69 6.05
N GLU A 212 -4.15 -9.29 5.92
CA GLU A 212 -3.21 -9.14 7.02
C GLU A 212 -2.94 -7.66 7.26
N VAL A 213 -3.23 -7.17 8.47
CA VAL A 213 -2.83 -5.85 8.95
C VAL A 213 -1.87 -6.06 10.11
N ASP A 214 -0.57 -6.11 9.81
CA ASP A 214 0.47 -6.54 10.75
C ASP A 214 1.53 -5.45 11.02
N GLY A 215 1.79 -5.19 12.31
CA GLY A 215 2.95 -4.41 12.71
C GLY A 215 2.93 -2.95 12.26
N ASN A 216 1.76 -2.34 12.05
CA ASN A 216 1.65 -0.95 11.58
C ASN A 216 1.53 0.06 12.74
N LEU A 217 1.92 1.32 12.49
CA LEU A 217 1.58 2.47 13.31
C LEU A 217 0.35 3.17 12.70
N LEU A 218 -0.82 3.00 13.32
CA LEU A 218 -2.10 3.49 12.79
C LEU A 218 -2.70 4.52 13.74
N MET A 219 -3.03 5.71 13.25
CA MET A 219 -3.42 6.82 14.12
C MET A 219 -4.71 7.48 13.63
N GLY A 220 -5.66 7.65 14.57
CA GLY A 220 -6.81 8.55 14.41
C GLY A 220 -7.98 7.97 13.60
N GLY A 221 -8.69 8.81 12.85
CA GLY A 221 -9.95 8.48 12.18
C GLY A 221 -11.18 8.52 13.10
N GLY A 222 -12.32 8.08 12.58
CA GLY A 222 -13.53 7.81 13.36
C GLY A 222 -13.29 6.61 14.28
N TYR A 223 -12.99 5.47 13.69
CA TYR A 223 -12.28 4.37 14.34
C TYR A 223 -10.94 4.20 13.62
N THR A 224 -9.89 3.77 14.34
CA THR A 224 -8.57 3.58 13.72
C THR A 224 -8.60 2.54 12.60
N VAL A 225 -9.30 1.43 12.83
CA VAL A 225 -9.50 0.36 11.84
C VAL A 225 -10.96 -0.06 11.75
N TYR A 226 -11.36 -0.54 10.57
CA TYR A 226 -12.67 -1.15 10.36
C TYR A 226 -12.50 -2.54 9.75
N SER A 227 -13.45 -3.42 10.07
CA SER A 227 -13.65 -4.67 9.34
C SER A 227 -15.14 -4.98 9.32
N SER A 228 -15.77 -4.81 8.16
CA SER A 228 -17.24 -4.78 8.07
C SER A 228 -17.79 -5.66 6.96
N ALA A 229 -18.53 -6.70 7.34
CA ALA A 229 -19.36 -7.51 6.44
C ALA A 229 -20.82 -7.01 6.41
N GLN A 230 -21.04 -5.70 6.57
CA GLN A 230 -22.40 -5.16 6.71
C GLN A 230 -23.14 -5.00 5.38
N PHE A 231 -22.41 -4.89 4.27
CA PHE A 231 -22.97 -4.66 2.94
C PHE A 231 -23.37 -5.96 2.25
N ASN A 232 -24.02 -5.84 1.09
CA ASN A 232 -24.56 -6.97 0.35
C ASN A 232 -23.55 -7.63 -0.62
N GLY A 233 -22.27 -7.23 -0.60
CA GLY A 233 -21.28 -7.70 -1.58
C GLY A 233 -20.70 -9.09 -1.31
N GLY A 234 -20.97 -9.73 -0.17
CA GLY A 234 -20.50 -11.10 0.11
C GLY A 234 -19.93 -11.24 1.51
N SER A 235 -19.06 -12.23 1.76
CA SER A 235 -18.44 -12.42 3.06
C SER A 235 -17.17 -11.56 3.23
N VAL A 236 -16.77 -11.33 4.49
CA VAL A 236 -15.44 -10.82 4.87
C VAL A 236 -14.79 -11.85 5.77
N GLU A 237 -13.81 -12.57 5.25
CA GLU A 237 -13.21 -13.74 5.90
C GLU A 237 -11.68 -13.63 5.97
N GLY A 238 -11.07 -14.31 6.93
CA GLY A 238 -9.60 -14.37 7.03
C GLY A 238 -8.92 -13.00 7.25
N VAL A 239 -9.58 -12.08 7.95
CA VAL A 239 -8.96 -10.80 8.34
C VAL A 239 -8.17 -10.98 9.63
N SER A 240 -6.99 -10.36 9.70
CA SER A 240 -6.15 -10.33 10.90
C SER A 240 -5.61 -8.94 11.16
N PHE A 241 -5.64 -8.54 12.44
CA PHE A 241 -4.98 -7.36 12.97
C PHE A 241 -3.99 -7.84 14.03
N THR A 242 -2.70 -7.77 13.72
CA THR A 242 -1.65 -8.27 14.59
C THR A 242 -0.56 -7.23 14.83
N LYS A 243 -0.04 -7.16 16.06
CA LYS A 243 1.17 -6.37 16.40
C LYS A 243 1.10 -4.87 16.05
N ASN A 244 -0.10 -4.32 15.83
CA ASN A 244 -0.23 -2.92 15.46
C ASN A 244 -0.12 -2.02 16.69
N ARG A 245 0.47 -0.85 16.49
CA ARG A 245 0.50 0.24 17.44
C ARG A 245 -0.54 1.27 17.03
N MET A 246 -1.62 1.40 17.80
CA MET A 246 -2.78 2.18 17.41
C MET A 246 -2.98 3.42 18.28
N GLY A 247 -3.20 4.58 17.67
CA GLY A 247 -3.76 5.75 18.32
C GLY A 247 -5.26 5.79 18.14
N ARG A 248 -5.99 5.93 19.26
CA ARG A 248 -7.45 5.87 19.28
C ARG A 248 -8.09 6.91 18.35
N GLY A 249 -8.99 6.46 17.48
CA GLY A 249 -9.90 7.33 16.74
C GLY A 249 -10.93 8.02 17.64
N ARG A 250 -11.80 8.84 17.06
CA ARG A 250 -12.86 9.56 17.80
C ARG A 250 -13.75 8.60 18.62
N TRP A 251 -14.15 7.50 18.01
CA TRP A 251 -15.09 6.53 18.57
C TRP A 251 -14.39 5.31 19.20
N GLY A 252 -13.18 4.97 18.75
CA GLY A 252 -12.43 3.84 19.30
C GLY A 252 -11.27 3.42 18.41
N TYR A 253 -10.67 2.27 18.72
CA TYR A 253 -9.61 1.68 17.90
C TYR A 253 -10.17 0.91 16.71
N SER A 254 -11.29 0.21 16.90
CA SER A 254 -11.87 -0.66 15.89
C SER A 254 -13.38 -0.48 15.79
N SER A 255 -13.92 -0.76 14.61
CA SER A 255 -15.33 -1.08 14.40
C SER A 255 -15.41 -2.38 13.60
N ILE A 256 -15.81 -3.46 14.27
CA ILE A 256 -15.89 -4.80 13.71
C ILE A 256 -17.36 -5.19 13.55
N VAL A 257 -17.80 -5.50 12.33
CA VAL A 257 -19.22 -5.73 12.01
C VAL A 257 -19.38 -7.02 11.22
N LYS A 258 -20.18 -7.95 11.75
CA LYS A 258 -20.59 -9.21 11.09
C LYS A 258 -19.42 -10.09 10.59
N ASN A 259 -18.25 -9.97 11.18
CA ASN A 259 -17.12 -10.89 10.98
C ASN A 259 -16.32 -11.04 12.29
N LEU A 260 -15.30 -11.91 12.28
CA LEU A 260 -14.48 -12.23 13.45
C LEU A 260 -12.99 -12.24 13.05
N PRO A 261 -12.33 -11.08 12.99
CA PRO A 261 -10.92 -11.03 12.65
C PRO A 261 -10.05 -11.63 13.77
N VAL A 262 -8.90 -12.18 13.39
CA VAL A 262 -7.85 -12.50 14.36
C VAL A 262 -7.32 -11.19 14.94
N TRP A 263 -7.31 -11.05 16.26
CA TRP A 263 -6.84 -9.84 16.93
C TRP A 263 -5.82 -10.20 18.01
N ARG A 264 -4.54 -9.91 17.79
CA ARG A 264 -3.46 -10.28 18.73
C ARG A 264 -2.39 -9.21 18.81
N GLU A 265 -1.82 -9.03 19.99
CA GLU A 265 -0.62 -8.18 20.19
C GLU A 265 -0.77 -6.71 19.74
N ASN A 266 -2.00 -6.22 19.54
CA ASN A 266 -2.25 -4.81 19.25
C ASN A 266 -2.15 -4.00 20.54
N VAL A 267 -1.44 -2.87 20.48
CA VAL A 267 -1.17 -2.02 21.65
C VAL A 267 -1.47 -0.56 21.37
N ASP A 268 -1.84 0.18 22.40
CA ASP A 268 -2.04 1.62 22.33
C ASP A 268 -0.71 2.36 22.13
N SER A 269 -0.72 3.33 21.22
CA SER A 269 0.45 4.09 20.80
C SER A 269 0.93 5.09 21.86
N ALA A 270 0.12 5.47 22.84
CA ALA A 270 0.60 6.34 23.93
C ALA A 270 1.13 5.51 25.11
N THR A 271 0.45 4.43 25.46
CA THR A 271 0.60 3.74 26.75
C THR A 271 1.22 2.35 26.64
N GLY A 272 1.29 1.76 25.45
CA GLY A 272 1.75 0.38 25.24
C GLY A 272 0.79 -0.69 25.77
N ARG A 273 -0.41 -0.30 26.25
CA ARG A 273 -1.39 -1.24 26.77
C ARG A 273 -2.03 -2.03 25.64
N THR A 274 -2.29 -3.32 25.88
CA THR A 274 -3.03 -4.15 24.93
C THR A 274 -4.42 -3.59 24.65
N ILE A 275 -4.79 -3.59 23.38
CA ILE A 275 -6.11 -3.22 22.87
C ILE A 275 -6.86 -4.50 22.51
N GLY A 276 -8.15 -4.57 22.83
CA GLY A 276 -9.04 -5.65 22.35
C GLY A 276 -9.87 -5.22 21.14
N PRO A 277 -10.39 -6.19 20.35
CA PRO A 277 -11.33 -5.89 19.28
C PRO A 277 -12.65 -5.45 19.93
N ARG A 278 -13.05 -4.20 19.73
CA ARG A 278 -14.38 -3.70 20.11
C ARG A 278 -15.13 -3.20 18.90
#